data_AF-K0B4K9-F1
#
_entry.id   AF-K0B4K9-F1
#
_cell.length_a   1.000
_cell.length_b   1.000
_cell.length_c   1.000
_cell.angle_alpha   90.00
_cell.angle_beta   90.00
_cell.angle_gamma   90.00
#
_symmetry.space_group_name_H-M   'P 1'
#
loop_
_entity.id
_entity.type
_entity.pdbx_description
1 polymer ?
#
loop_
_entity_poly.entity_id
_entity_poly.type
_entity_poly.pdbx_seq_one_letter_code
_entity_poly.pdbx_strand_id
1 'polypeptide(L)'
;MYIKNPELIETKSFEIIDEGMTPHSFTDEELNVVKRTIHTTGDFDYQNIVIFKNSPIEVGINTIKNGCRIVTDTKMGFSGINKTALNKANCTLDNYISHEDVFRIAKEKEITRSMAAVDFALSEGVDIFVVGNAPTALFRIGELIKEGKASPKLIIGVPVGFVGAKESKEYIREFDIPTITTKGTKGGSNVAAAIVNALLYMAVGR
;
A
#
# COMPACT_ATOMS: atom_id res chain seq x y z
N MET A 1 -4.92 24.95 25.97
CA MET A 1 -3.88 24.01 26.44
C MET A 1 -3.93 22.81 25.50
N TYR A 2 -2.80 22.30 24.98
CA TYR A 2 -2.77 21.16 24.06
C TYR A 2 -2.02 19.97 24.67
N ILE A 3 -2.38 18.74 24.26
CA ILE A 3 -1.75 17.51 24.74
C ILE A 3 -0.34 17.41 24.15
N LYS A 4 0.64 17.06 24.97
CA LYS A 4 2.06 16.96 24.57
C LYS A 4 2.60 15.52 24.51
N ASN A 5 1.89 14.56 25.11
CA ASN A 5 2.29 13.15 25.10
C ASN A 5 1.85 12.49 23.77
N PRO A 6 2.78 11.99 22.93
CA PRO A 6 2.45 11.42 21.63
C PRO A 6 1.54 10.19 21.69
N GLU A 7 1.74 9.30 22.65
CA GLU A 7 0.91 8.09 22.82
C GLU A 7 -0.51 8.48 23.19
N LEU A 8 -0.68 9.43 24.11
CA LEU A 8 -2.00 9.93 24.50
C LEU A 8 -2.71 10.64 23.35
N ILE A 9 -1.97 11.35 22.49
CA ILE A 9 -2.55 11.97 21.28
C ILE A 9 -3.08 10.87 20.36
N GLU A 10 -2.27 9.84 20.08
CA GLU A 10 -2.67 8.76 19.19
C GLU A 10 -3.87 7.97 19.74
N THR A 11 -3.85 7.60 21.02
CA THR A 11 -4.97 6.90 21.68
C THR A 11 -6.26 7.71 21.53
N LYS A 12 -6.23 9.00 21.86
CA LYS A 12 -7.41 9.87 21.71
C LYS A 12 -7.83 10.03 20.26
N SER A 13 -6.89 10.07 19.32
CA SER A 13 -7.24 10.12 17.90
C SER A 13 -7.99 8.86 17.46
N PHE A 14 -7.60 7.67 17.91
CA PHE A 14 -8.35 6.44 17.60
C PHE A 14 -9.71 6.37 18.31
N GLU A 15 -9.83 6.86 19.55
CA GLU A 15 -11.13 7.01 20.23
C GLU A 15 -12.10 7.90 19.42
N ILE A 16 -11.63 9.05 18.94
CA ILE A 16 -12.45 9.97 18.11
C ILE A 16 -12.84 9.30 16.78
N ILE A 17 -11.93 8.53 16.18
CA ILE A 17 -12.23 7.78 14.96
C ILE A 17 -13.31 6.74 15.25
N ASP A 18 -13.20 5.99 16.34
CA ASP A 18 -14.21 5.02 16.76
C ASP A 18 -15.59 5.63 16.93
N GLU A 19 -15.69 6.78 17.60
CA GLU A 19 -16.95 7.50 17.79
C GLU A 19 -17.54 8.06 16.48
N GLY A 20 -16.69 8.41 15.52
CA GLY A 20 -17.11 9.01 14.25
C GLY A 20 -17.44 8.01 13.14
N MET A 21 -17.09 6.72 13.31
CA MET A 21 -17.37 5.69 12.32
C MET A 21 -18.84 5.28 12.29
N THR A 22 -19.34 4.95 11.11
CA THR A 22 -20.70 4.41 10.93
C THR A 22 -20.70 2.87 11.07
N PRO A 23 -21.86 2.19 11.17
CA PRO A 23 -21.89 0.74 11.20
C PRO A 23 -21.19 0.10 9.99
N HIS A 24 -20.40 -0.95 10.23
CA HIS A 24 -19.61 -1.64 9.21
C HIS A 24 -19.56 -3.15 9.46
N SER A 25 -19.10 -3.90 8.45
CA SER A 25 -18.93 -5.36 8.50
C SER A 25 -17.47 -5.80 8.50
N PHE A 26 -16.52 -4.87 8.71
CA PHE A 26 -15.09 -5.21 8.78
C PHE A 26 -14.80 -6.19 9.90
N THR A 27 -13.87 -7.11 9.65
CA THR A 27 -13.22 -7.87 10.73
C THR A 27 -12.36 -6.94 11.59
N ASP A 28 -11.96 -7.38 12.79
CA ASP A 28 -11.09 -6.58 13.66
C ASP A 28 -9.77 -6.21 12.96
N GLU A 29 -9.21 -7.11 12.16
CA GLU A 29 -7.96 -6.88 11.43
C GLU A 29 -8.14 -5.92 10.24
N GLU A 30 -9.25 -6.02 9.50
CA GLU A 30 -9.61 -5.05 8.45
C GLU A 30 -9.87 -3.67 9.05
N LEU A 31 -10.55 -3.62 10.19
CA LEU A 31 -10.87 -2.39 10.91
C LEU A 31 -9.58 -1.65 11.32
N ASN A 32 -8.55 -2.37 11.77
CA ASN A 32 -7.24 -1.77 12.06
C ASN A 32 -6.64 -1.05 10.86
N VAL A 33 -6.78 -1.62 9.65
CA VAL A 33 -6.33 -0.97 8.41
C VAL A 33 -7.18 0.27 8.11
N VAL A 34 -8.51 0.13 8.15
CA VAL A 34 -9.44 1.24 7.85
C VAL A 34 -9.21 2.43 8.79
N LYS A 35 -9.16 2.20 10.10
CA LYS A 35 -8.90 3.26 11.08
C LYS A 35 -7.58 3.98 10.83
N ARG A 36 -6.53 3.27 10.42
CA ARG A 36 -5.24 3.88 10.07
C ARG A 36 -5.31 4.74 8.82
N THR A 37 -6.08 4.33 7.83
CA THR A 37 -6.31 5.16 6.64
C THR A 37 -7.08 6.43 6.98
N ILE A 38 -8.05 6.37 7.90
CA ILE A 38 -8.74 7.57 8.44
C ILE A 38 -7.77 8.42 9.25
N HIS A 39 -7.03 7.84 10.19
CA HIS A 39 -6.07 8.53 11.04
C HIS A 39 -5.03 9.34 10.24
N THR A 40 -4.46 8.74 9.19
CA THR A 40 -3.43 9.41 8.39
C THR A 40 -3.96 10.47 7.43
N THR A 41 -5.29 10.55 7.23
CA THR A 41 -5.92 11.47 6.26
C THR A 41 -6.83 12.49 6.92
N GLY A 42 -7.33 12.21 8.13
CA GLY A 42 -8.42 12.97 8.74
C GLY A 42 -9.76 12.80 8.01
N ASP A 43 -9.92 11.74 7.21
CA ASP A 43 -11.02 11.59 6.26
C ASP A 43 -11.79 10.28 6.50
N PHE A 44 -13.02 10.40 7.01
CA PHE A 44 -13.88 9.25 7.30
C PHE A 44 -14.38 8.53 6.05
N ASP A 45 -14.29 9.12 4.85
CA ASP A 45 -14.69 8.44 3.61
C ASP A 45 -13.88 7.16 3.37
N TYR A 46 -12.68 7.05 3.93
CA TYR A 46 -11.86 5.83 3.86
C TYR A 46 -12.58 4.60 4.41
N GLN A 47 -13.53 4.76 5.34
CA GLN A 47 -14.42 3.68 5.76
C GLN A 47 -15.20 3.06 4.59
N ASN A 48 -15.59 3.86 3.60
CA ASN A 48 -16.49 3.44 2.52
C ASN A 48 -15.76 3.03 1.25
N ILE A 49 -14.50 3.46 1.09
CA ILE A 49 -13.76 3.30 -0.16
C ILE A 49 -12.66 2.26 -0.09
N VAL A 50 -12.18 1.86 1.10
CA VAL A 50 -11.19 0.78 1.22
C VAL A 50 -11.84 -0.55 0.81
N ILE A 51 -11.17 -1.30 -0.05
CA ILE A 51 -11.60 -2.61 -0.53
C ILE A 51 -10.51 -3.64 -0.26
N PHE A 52 -10.92 -4.72 0.38
CA PHE A 52 -10.13 -5.92 0.58
C PHE A 52 -10.59 -7.00 -0.41
N LYS A 53 -9.65 -7.66 -1.09
CA LYS A 53 -9.95 -8.78 -2.01
C LYS A 53 -8.98 -9.94 -1.77
N ASN A 54 -9.50 -11.16 -1.76
CA ASN A 54 -8.75 -12.41 -1.64
C ASN A 54 -7.92 -12.50 -0.35
N SER A 55 -8.58 -12.28 0.80
CA SER A 55 -8.00 -12.37 2.16
C SER A 55 -6.65 -11.65 2.32
N PRO A 56 -6.55 -10.36 1.92
CA PRO A 56 -5.27 -9.68 1.78
C PRO A 56 -4.58 -9.40 3.11
N ILE A 57 -5.35 -9.31 4.21
CA ILE A 57 -4.82 -9.07 5.55
C ILE A 57 -4.03 -10.29 6.03
N GLU A 58 -4.68 -11.46 6.03
CA GLU A 58 -4.05 -12.74 6.41
C GLU A 58 -2.83 -13.03 5.55
N VAL A 59 -2.97 -12.93 4.21
CA VAL A 59 -1.84 -13.15 3.30
C VAL A 59 -0.71 -12.16 3.55
N GLY A 60 -1.03 -10.88 3.76
CA GLY A 60 -0.06 -9.85 4.06
C GLY A 60 0.71 -10.11 5.36
N ILE A 61 0.01 -10.43 6.44
CA ILE A 61 0.60 -10.76 7.74
C ILE A 61 1.52 -11.98 7.63
N ASN A 62 1.06 -13.05 6.98
CA ASN A 62 1.85 -14.28 6.81
C ASN A 62 3.08 -14.03 5.92
N THR A 63 2.94 -13.25 4.84
CA THR A 63 4.05 -12.88 3.97
C THR A 63 5.11 -12.10 4.74
N ILE A 64 4.68 -11.13 5.56
CA ILE A 64 5.59 -10.33 6.41
C ILE A 64 6.29 -11.20 7.45
N LYS A 65 5.57 -12.09 8.15
CA LYS A 65 6.16 -12.96 9.18
C LYS A 65 7.25 -13.90 8.63
N ASN A 66 7.17 -14.24 7.35
CA ASN A 66 8.14 -15.11 6.68
C ASN A 66 9.39 -14.36 6.16
N GLY A 67 9.46 -13.04 6.35
CA GLY A 67 10.46 -12.19 5.71
C GLY A 67 10.14 -12.03 4.23
N CYS A 68 9.89 -10.79 3.80
CA CYS A 68 9.47 -10.50 2.43
C CYS A 68 10.13 -9.25 1.89
N ARG A 69 10.18 -9.12 0.57
CA ARG A 69 10.61 -7.91 -0.11
C ARG A 69 9.41 -7.05 -0.50
N ILE A 70 9.40 -5.82 0.03
CA ILE A 70 8.37 -4.81 -0.23
C ILE A 70 8.95 -3.75 -1.16
N VAL A 71 8.24 -3.43 -2.24
CA VAL A 71 8.67 -2.37 -3.18
C VAL A 71 7.61 -1.28 -3.26
N THR A 72 8.03 -0.02 -3.05
CA THR A 72 7.14 1.14 -3.19
C THR A 72 7.30 1.84 -4.54
N ASP A 73 6.23 2.44 -5.05
CA ASP A 73 6.28 3.27 -6.27
C ASP A 73 6.95 4.64 -6.03
N THR A 74 6.95 5.13 -4.80
CA THR A 74 7.50 6.45 -4.44
C THR A 74 8.39 6.43 -3.21
N LYS A 75 9.32 7.40 -3.16
CA LYS A 75 10.13 7.70 -1.97
C LYS A 75 9.28 8.13 -0.77
N MET A 76 8.13 8.78 -1.00
CA MET A 76 7.24 9.18 0.09
C MET A 76 6.62 7.95 0.77
N GLY A 77 6.14 6.97 0.00
CA GLY A 77 5.66 5.70 0.53
C GLY A 77 6.76 4.95 1.26
N PHE A 78 7.95 4.89 0.66
CA PHE A 78 9.15 4.31 1.29
C PHE A 78 9.44 4.94 2.65
N SER A 79 9.46 6.28 2.73
CA SER A 79 9.76 7.02 3.96
C SER A 79 8.70 6.83 5.05
N GLY A 80 7.42 6.66 4.69
CA GLY A 80 6.32 6.49 5.65
C GLY A 80 6.25 5.12 6.33
N ILE A 81 6.89 4.08 5.78
CA ILE A 81 6.86 2.72 6.34
C ILE A 81 7.78 2.64 7.58
N ASN A 82 7.35 1.97 8.65
CA ASN A 82 8.10 1.84 9.90
C ASN A 82 9.24 0.83 9.77
N LYS A 83 10.48 1.31 9.77
CA LYS A 83 11.69 0.49 9.59
C LYS A 83 11.98 -0.41 10.79
N THR A 84 11.61 0.00 12.00
CA THR A 84 11.80 -0.81 13.21
C THR A 84 10.95 -2.08 13.14
N ALA A 85 9.66 -1.97 12.82
CA ALA A 85 8.78 -3.12 12.65
C ALA A 85 9.21 -3.97 11.44
N LEU A 86 9.63 -3.33 10.35
CA LEU A 86 10.14 -4.02 9.16
C LEU A 86 11.38 -4.89 9.47
N ASN A 87 12.33 -4.35 10.24
CA ASN A 87 13.51 -5.08 10.68
C ASN A 87 13.17 -6.25 11.62
N LYS A 88 12.18 -6.08 12.53
CA LYS A 88 11.70 -7.19 13.38
C LYS A 88 11.13 -8.35 12.56
N ALA A 89 10.55 -8.07 11.40
CA ALA A 89 10.00 -9.05 10.49
C ALA A 89 11.04 -9.65 9.51
N ASN A 90 12.31 -9.22 9.55
CA ASN A 90 13.34 -9.59 8.57
C ASN A 90 12.93 -9.32 7.10
N CYS A 91 12.09 -8.30 6.89
CA CYS A 91 11.69 -7.87 5.54
C CYS A 91 12.73 -6.91 4.95
N THR A 92 12.68 -6.68 3.63
CA THR A 92 13.38 -5.57 2.97
C THR A 92 12.38 -4.58 2.39
N LEU A 93 12.83 -3.33 2.26
CA LEU A 93 12.05 -2.25 1.64
C LEU A 93 12.90 -1.59 0.57
N ASP A 94 12.37 -1.52 -0.63
CA ASP A 94 13.08 -0.99 -1.79
C ASP A 94 12.22 0.04 -2.54
N ASN A 95 12.89 0.98 -3.20
CA ASN A 95 12.26 1.97 -4.08
C ASN A 95 13.20 2.32 -5.23
N TYR A 96 12.81 1.98 -6.46
CA TYR A 96 13.68 2.10 -7.62
C TYR A 96 13.39 3.32 -8.49
N ILE A 97 12.47 4.22 -8.09
CA ILE A 97 12.03 5.36 -8.94
C ILE A 97 13.16 6.32 -9.34
N SER A 98 14.27 6.31 -8.59
CA SER A 98 15.47 7.12 -8.86
C SER A 98 16.69 6.28 -9.26
N HIS A 99 16.51 4.98 -9.55
CA HIS A 99 17.58 4.12 -10.01
C HIS A 99 18.00 4.49 -11.45
N GLU A 100 19.29 4.48 -11.74
CA GLU A 100 19.81 4.88 -13.05
C GLU A 100 19.27 3.99 -14.19
N ASP A 101 19.23 2.68 -13.97
CA ASP A 101 18.62 1.76 -14.94
C ASP A 101 17.13 2.03 -15.18
N VAL A 102 16.39 2.44 -14.15
CA VAL A 102 14.97 2.78 -14.31
C VAL A 102 14.81 3.99 -15.22
N PHE A 103 15.69 4.99 -15.13
CA PHE A 103 15.70 6.13 -16.04
C PHE A 103 16.00 5.68 -17.48
N ARG A 104 16.99 4.81 -17.66
CA ARG A 104 17.35 4.26 -18.97
C ARG A 104 16.22 3.46 -19.59
N ILE A 105 15.63 2.51 -18.85
CA ILE A 105 14.50 1.67 -19.28
C ILE A 105 13.29 2.53 -19.66
N ALA A 106 12.97 3.55 -18.85
CA ALA A 106 11.85 4.44 -19.13
C ALA A 106 12.02 5.18 -20.47
N LYS A 107 13.24 5.65 -20.75
CA LYS A 107 13.57 6.34 -22.01
C LYS A 107 13.57 5.38 -23.20
N GLU A 108 14.21 4.21 -23.07
CA GLU A 108 14.31 3.22 -24.15
C GLU A 108 12.95 2.65 -24.56
N LYS A 109 12.05 2.44 -23.60
CA LYS A 109 10.71 1.87 -23.84
C LYS A 109 9.62 2.93 -24.02
N GLU A 110 9.95 4.22 -23.92
CA GLU A 110 8.99 5.34 -23.96
C GLU A 110 7.83 5.21 -22.95
N ILE A 111 8.13 4.68 -21.76
CA ILE A 111 7.17 4.49 -20.67
C ILE A 111 7.47 5.42 -19.49
N THR A 112 6.53 5.54 -18.55
CA THR A 112 6.78 6.30 -17.33
C THR A 112 7.85 5.64 -16.45
N ARG A 113 8.59 6.45 -15.68
CA ARG A 113 9.56 5.92 -14.69
C ARG A 113 8.93 4.94 -13.71
N SER A 114 7.67 5.14 -13.32
CA SER A 114 6.99 4.23 -12.40
C SER A 114 6.68 2.88 -13.04
N MET A 115 6.40 2.83 -14.35
CA MET A 115 6.27 1.57 -15.09
C MET A 115 7.63 0.85 -15.18
N ALA A 116 8.69 1.59 -15.53
CA ALA A 116 10.05 1.03 -15.57
C ALA A 116 10.54 0.54 -14.19
N ALA A 117 10.16 1.22 -13.11
CA ALA A 117 10.48 0.80 -11.75
C ALA A 117 9.79 -0.51 -11.36
N VAL A 118 8.56 -0.77 -11.85
CA VAL A 118 7.87 -2.06 -11.69
C VAL A 118 8.60 -3.16 -12.44
N ASP A 119 8.98 -2.91 -13.70
CA ASP A 119 9.77 -3.87 -14.50
C ASP A 119 11.08 -4.23 -13.77
N PHE A 120 11.80 -3.24 -13.24
CA PHE A 120 13.05 -3.43 -12.50
C PHE A 120 12.83 -4.15 -11.16
N ALA A 121 11.76 -3.83 -10.44
CA ALA A 121 11.41 -4.51 -9.20
C ALA A 121 11.17 -6.01 -9.41
N LEU A 122 10.57 -6.40 -10.53
CA LEU A 122 10.37 -7.82 -10.85
C LEU A 122 11.67 -8.54 -11.15
N SER A 123 12.63 -7.90 -11.82
CA SER A 123 13.95 -8.53 -12.07
C SER A 123 14.75 -8.74 -10.80
N GLU A 124 14.61 -7.83 -9.82
CA GLU A 124 15.23 -7.99 -8.50
C GLU A 124 14.48 -9.01 -7.63
N GLY A 125 13.20 -9.22 -7.89
CA GLY A 125 12.27 -9.98 -7.05
C GLY A 125 11.45 -9.05 -6.14
N VAL A 126 10.19 -9.42 -5.90
CA VAL A 126 9.24 -8.64 -5.10
C VAL A 126 8.08 -9.52 -4.64
N ASP A 127 7.75 -9.44 -3.36
CA ASP A 127 6.60 -10.15 -2.79
C ASP A 127 5.39 -9.23 -2.67
N ILE A 128 5.61 -7.98 -2.23
CA ILE A 128 4.55 -7.01 -1.97
C ILE A 128 4.81 -5.73 -2.75
N PHE A 129 3.89 -5.38 -3.65
CA PHE A 129 3.88 -4.07 -4.29
C PHE A 129 3.06 -3.06 -3.48
N VAL A 130 3.61 -1.86 -3.32
CA VAL A 130 2.96 -0.76 -2.61
C VAL A 130 2.91 0.46 -3.52
N VAL A 131 1.74 0.71 -4.10
CA VAL A 131 1.51 1.80 -5.05
C VAL A 131 0.62 2.86 -4.41
N GLY A 132 1.22 3.99 -4.03
CA GLY A 132 0.52 5.10 -3.36
C GLY A 132 0.27 6.31 -4.26
N ASN A 133 0.93 6.43 -5.41
CA ASN A 133 0.90 7.66 -6.19
C ASN A 133 0.69 7.47 -7.68
N ALA A 134 1.35 6.50 -8.32
CA ALA A 134 1.39 6.40 -9.77
C ALA A 134 0.39 5.36 -10.31
N PRO A 135 -0.74 5.76 -10.92
CA PRO A 135 -1.67 4.81 -11.55
C PRO A 135 -1.00 3.97 -12.63
N THR A 136 -0.02 4.53 -13.34
CA THR A 136 0.74 3.82 -14.37
C THR A 136 1.57 2.66 -13.82
N ALA A 137 2.08 2.75 -12.59
CA ALA A 137 2.71 1.60 -11.93
C ALA A 137 1.69 0.49 -11.67
N LEU A 138 0.49 0.86 -11.20
CA LEU A 138 -0.55 -0.11 -10.88
C LEU A 138 -1.09 -0.80 -12.15
N PHE A 139 -1.28 -0.05 -13.25
CA PHE A 139 -1.58 -0.64 -14.56
C PHE A 139 -0.48 -1.61 -14.99
N ARG A 140 0.79 -1.21 -14.87
CA ARG A 140 1.92 -2.04 -15.30
C ARG A 140 2.00 -3.37 -14.54
N ILE A 141 1.73 -3.34 -13.23
CA ILE A 141 1.65 -4.56 -12.43
C ILE A 141 0.55 -5.49 -12.99
N GLY A 142 -0.63 -4.94 -13.31
CA GLY A 142 -1.74 -5.72 -13.87
C GLY A 142 -1.44 -6.30 -15.26
N GLU A 143 -0.78 -5.53 -16.14
CA GLU A 143 -0.31 -6.02 -17.44
C GLU A 143 0.61 -7.22 -17.27
N LEU A 144 1.58 -7.12 -16.36
CA LEU A 144 2.56 -8.18 -16.11
C LEU A 144 1.94 -9.42 -15.45
N ILE A 145 0.91 -9.26 -14.62
CA ILE A 145 0.11 -10.37 -14.10
C ILE A 145 -0.66 -11.04 -15.24
N LYS A 146 -1.32 -10.26 -16.10
CA LYS A 146 -2.06 -10.76 -17.26
C LYS A 146 -1.16 -11.51 -18.24
N GLU A 147 0.08 -11.07 -18.40
CA GLU A 147 1.11 -11.73 -19.21
C GLU A 147 1.74 -12.96 -18.53
N GLY A 148 1.37 -13.29 -17.29
CA GLY A 148 1.94 -14.40 -16.53
C GLY A 148 3.40 -14.17 -16.08
N LYS A 149 3.86 -12.91 -16.09
CA LYS A 149 5.24 -12.53 -15.73
C LYS A 149 5.39 -12.09 -14.28
N ALA A 150 4.29 -11.71 -13.62
CA ALA A 150 4.28 -11.27 -12.24
C ALA A 150 3.26 -12.05 -11.41
N SER A 151 3.66 -12.47 -10.21
CA SER A 151 2.80 -13.16 -9.25
C SER A 151 3.07 -12.66 -7.81
N PRO A 152 2.82 -11.37 -7.52
CA PRO A 152 3.06 -10.83 -6.18
C PRO A 152 2.12 -11.50 -5.16
N LYS A 153 2.60 -11.63 -3.92
CA LYS A 153 1.82 -12.17 -2.80
C LYS A 153 0.71 -11.21 -2.36
N LEU A 154 0.98 -9.90 -2.44
CA LEU A 154 0.04 -8.85 -2.07
C LEU A 154 0.27 -7.59 -2.90
N ILE A 155 -0.81 -6.90 -3.27
CA ILE A 155 -0.75 -5.56 -3.87
C ILE A 155 -1.53 -4.58 -3.00
N ILE A 156 -0.84 -3.54 -2.52
CA ILE A 156 -1.47 -2.36 -1.91
C ILE A 156 -1.57 -1.29 -2.99
N GLY A 157 -2.73 -1.22 -3.64
CA GLY A 157 -2.98 -0.36 -4.80
C GLY A 157 -3.89 0.81 -4.44
N VAL A 158 -3.31 1.88 -3.90
CA VAL A 158 -4.03 3.09 -3.51
C VAL A 158 -3.47 4.37 -4.17
N PRO A 159 -3.17 4.39 -5.48
CA PRO A 159 -2.76 5.61 -6.14
C PRO A 159 -3.85 6.68 -6.03
N VAL A 160 -3.41 7.90 -5.70
CA VAL A 160 -4.23 9.11 -5.78
C VAL A 160 -4.13 9.72 -7.17
N GLY A 161 -5.22 10.32 -7.66
CA GLY A 161 -5.17 11.10 -8.88
C GLY A 161 -6.52 11.21 -9.58
N PHE A 162 -6.59 12.15 -10.52
CA PHE A 162 -7.80 12.39 -11.32
C PHE A 162 -7.78 11.67 -12.67
N VAL A 163 -6.63 11.16 -13.10
CA VAL A 163 -6.46 10.45 -14.37
C VAL A 163 -5.90 9.06 -14.08
N GLY A 164 -6.63 8.02 -14.46
CA GLY A 164 -6.20 6.62 -14.36
C GLY A 164 -6.22 6.02 -12.96
N ALA A 165 -6.36 6.81 -11.88
CA ALA A 165 -6.33 6.28 -10.51
C ALA A 165 -7.51 5.35 -10.24
N LYS A 166 -8.73 5.75 -10.60
CA LYS A 166 -9.92 4.91 -10.42
C LYS A 166 -9.80 3.63 -11.26
N GLU A 167 -9.45 3.81 -12.53
CA GLU A 167 -9.39 2.76 -13.54
C GLU A 167 -8.28 1.74 -13.23
N SER A 168 -7.10 2.17 -12.80
CA SER A 168 -6.01 1.26 -12.42
C SER A 168 -6.35 0.41 -11.20
N LYS A 169 -7.08 0.97 -10.23
CA LYS A 169 -7.56 0.22 -9.06
C LYS A 169 -8.67 -0.74 -9.42
N GLU A 170 -9.56 -0.38 -10.34
CA GLU A 170 -10.58 -1.28 -10.89
C GLU A 170 -9.93 -2.43 -11.65
N TYR A 171 -8.98 -2.13 -12.55
CA TYR A 171 -8.24 -3.11 -13.32
C TYR A 171 -7.52 -4.14 -12.45
N ILE A 172 -6.83 -3.71 -11.39
CA ILE A 172 -6.17 -4.65 -10.48
C ILE A 172 -7.15 -5.56 -9.73
N ARG A 173 -8.37 -5.09 -9.48
CA ARG A 173 -9.42 -5.92 -8.85
C ARG A 173 -9.99 -6.98 -9.78
N GLU A 174 -9.63 -7.00 -11.06
CA GLU A 174 -10.04 -8.08 -11.98
C GLU A 174 -9.25 -9.38 -11.74
N PHE A 175 -8.01 -9.28 -11.23
CA PHE A 175 -7.13 -10.42 -11.04
C PHE A 175 -7.39 -11.17 -9.73
N ASP A 176 -7.06 -12.46 -9.70
CA ASP A 176 -7.15 -13.31 -8.52
C ASP A 176 -5.89 -13.22 -7.64
N ILE A 177 -5.54 -11.98 -7.25
CA ILE A 177 -4.39 -11.67 -6.39
C ILE A 177 -4.88 -10.96 -5.13
N PRO A 178 -4.34 -11.27 -3.94
CA PRO A 178 -4.64 -10.53 -2.71
C PRO A 178 -4.35 -9.05 -2.88
N THR A 179 -5.37 -8.20 -2.68
CA THR A 179 -5.23 -6.76 -2.85
C THR A 179 -5.94 -5.94 -1.76
N ILE A 180 -5.31 -4.81 -1.41
CA ILE A 180 -5.93 -3.73 -0.63
C ILE A 180 -5.91 -2.49 -1.51
N THR A 181 -7.10 -1.98 -1.85
CA THR A 181 -7.24 -0.83 -2.76
C THR A 181 -8.24 0.18 -2.22
N THR A 182 -8.36 1.34 -2.87
CA THR A 182 -9.45 2.29 -2.64
C THR A 182 -10.35 2.44 -3.87
N LYS A 183 -11.59 2.90 -3.69
CA LYS A 183 -12.47 3.36 -4.77
C LYS A 183 -12.18 4.80 -5.17
N GLY A 184 -12.49 5.16 -6.42
CA GLY A 184 -12.43 6.55 -6.90
C GLY A 184 -11.02 7.13 -7.01
N THR A 185 -10.88 8.44 -6.79
CA THR A 185 -9.63 9.20 -6.98
C THR A 185 -8.77 9.30 -5.72
N LYS A 186 -9.34 9.01 -4.55
CA LYS A 186 -8.65 9.08 -3.25
C LYS A 186 -7.64 7.96 -3.07
N GLY A 187 -6.54 8.26 -2.40
CA GLY A 187 -5.41 7.39 -2.17
C GLY A 187 -4.24 8.21 -1.64
N GLY A 188 -3.02 7.72 -1.86
CA GLY A 188 -1.82 8.48 -1.52
C GLY A 188 -0.72 7.62 -0.92
N SER A 189 0.50 8.13 -0.97
CA SER A 189 1.67 7.51 -0.37
C SER A 189 1.54 7.35 1.15
N ASN A 190 0.90 8.30 1.83
CA ASN A 190 0.59 8.22 3.25
C ASN A 190 -0.40 7.08 3.56
N VAL A 191 -1.44 6.93 2.75
CA VAL A 191 -2.42 5.84 2.86
C VAL A 191 -1.73 4.49 2.63
N ALA A 192 -0.92 4.39 1.57
CA ALA A 192 -0.18 3.16 1.26
C ALA A 192 0.74 2.75 2.41
N ALA A 193 1.50 3.70 2.96
CA ALA A 193 2.37 3.47 4.11
C ALA A 193 1.58 3.10 5.37
N ALA A 194 0.42 3.73 5.62
CA ALA A 194 -0.42 3.42 6.77
C ALA A 194 -0.97 1.99 6.72
N ILE A 195 -1.36 1.52 5.53
CA ILE A 195 -1.80 0.13 5.30
C ILE A 195 -0.64 -0.84 5.58
N VAL A 196 0.54 -0.61 5.00
CA VAL A 196 1.73 -1.46 5.25
C VAL A 196 2.05 -1.50 6.75
N ASN A 197 2.05 -0.34 7.41
CA ASN A 197 2.33 -0.25 8.84
C ASN A 197 1.28 -0.98 9.69
N ALA A 198 0.01 -1.01 9.26
CA ALA A 198 -1.03 -1.80 9.92
C ALA A 198 -0.68 -3.28 9.91
N LEU A 199 -0.32 -3.80 8.73
CA LEU A 199 0.07 -5.20 8.54
C LEU A 199 1.34 -5.54 9.33
N LEU A 200 2.36 -4.66 9.29
CA LEU A 200 3.59 -4.83 10.08
C LEU A 200 3.28 -4.95 11.58
N TYR A 201 2.45 -4.08 12.13
CA TYR A 201 2.20 -4.09 13.56
C TYR A 201 1.33 -5.28 14.00
N MET A 202 0.42 -5.74 13.15
CA MET A 202 -0.31 -7.00 13.39
C MET A 202 0.62 -8.22 13.27
N ALA A 203 1.65 -8.15 12.43
CA ALA A 203 2.59 -9.25 12.23
C ALA A 203 3.61 -9.39 13.37
N VAL A 204 4.22 -8.30 13.82
CA VAL A 204 5.39 -8.32 14.73
C VAL A 204 5.32 -7.30 15.88
N GLY A 205 4.18 -6.63 16.04
CA GLY A 205 4.05 -5.51 16.97
C GLY A 205 4.72 -4.23 16.44
N ARG A 206 4.57 -3.15 17.20
CA ARG A 206 5.32 -1.90 16.99
C ARG A 206 6.76 -2.06 17.45
#